data_AF-A0A962IBB5-F1
#
_entry.id   AF-A0A962IBB5-F1
#
_cell.length_a   1.000
_cell.length_b   1.000
_cell.length_c   1.000
_cell.angle_alpha   90.00
_cell.angle_beta   90.00
_cell.angle_gamma   90.00
#
_symmetry.space_group_name_H-M   'P 1'
#
loop_
_entity.id
_entity.type
_entity.pdbx_description
1 polymer ?
#
loop_
_entity_poly.entity_id
_entity_poly.type
_entity_poly.pdbx_seq_one_letter_code
_entity_poly.pdbx_strand_id
1 'polypeptide(L)'
;MNRWLALGMGCLVCAAAGAAEPTAQSLLAQQRERSGGERWESVAGLHWQGQIAAGGLAGEISATEDLREGRYRTLYQLGPARGGDGWDGEQAWTLHSDGAVVPIGQAAALQRNRTDQWMSRRGYLAPDLLGAQAGPVTQVTVDGEVWQRFTLTPVDGAPV
;
A
#
# COMPACT_ATOMS: atom_id res chain seq x y z
N MET A 1 -64.49 36.20 22.81
CA MET A 1 -63.14 36.19 22.22
C MET A 1 -62.21 35.45 23.17
N ASN A 2 -61.65 34.31 22.75
CA ASN A 2 -60.24 33.95 22.95
C ASN A 2 -59.98 32.55 22.36
N ARG A 3 -59.29 32.57 21.22
CA ARG A 3 -58.77 31.44 20.47
C ARG A 3 -57.53 30.93 21.20
N TRP A 4 -57.43 29.64 21.48
CA TRP A 4 -56.15 29.00 21.81
C TRP A 4 -55.89 27.87 20.81
N LEU A 5 -54.71 27.98 20.20
CA LEU A 5 -54.25 27.22 19.05
C LEU A 5 -53.92 25.77 19.43
N ALA A 6 -54.34 24.85 18.56
CA ALA A 6 -53.80 23.50 18.51
C ALA A 6 -52.35 23.57 17.97
N LEU A 7 -51.37 23.24 18.81
CA LEU A 7 -49.99 23.04 18.38
C LEU A 7 -49.87 21.63 17.79
N GLY A 8 -49.72 21.56 16.47
CA GLY A 8 -49.44 20.32 15.75
C GLY A 8 -48.02 19.82 16.07
N MET A 9 -47.94 18.63 16.65
CA MET A 9 -46.70 17.90 16.87
C MET A 9 -46.23 17.32 15.53
N GLY A 10 -45.44 18.11 14.80
CA GLY A 10 -44.77 17.69 13.58
C GLY A 10 -43.63 16.73 13.92
N CYS A 11 -43.87 15.44 13.70
CA CYS A 11 -42.87 14.39 13.80
C CYS A 11 -41.82 14.61 12.69
N LEU A 12 -40.67 15.19 13.03
CA LEU A 12 -39.49 15.20 12.15
C LEU A 12 -38.99 13.75 12.03
N VAL A 13 -39.40 13.07 10.96
CA VAL A 13 -38.73 11.84 10.53
C VAL A 13 -37.41 12.26 9.88
N CYS A 14 -36.32 12.25 10.65
CA CYS A 14 -34.98 12.29 10.09
C CYS A 14 -34.74 10.98 9.34
N ALA A 15 -34.88 11.01 8.01
CA ALA A 15 -34.38 9.95 7.16
C ALA A 15 -32.85 9.91 7.32
N ALA A 16 -32.34 8.90 8.04
CA ALA A 16 -30.93 8.59 8.03
C ALA A 16 -30.58 8.17 6.60
N ALA A 17 -29.96 9.07 5.84
CA ALA A 17 -29.32 8.71 4.58
C ALA A 17 -28.28 7.63 4.92
N GLY A 18 -28.52 6.39 4.50
CA GLY A 18 -27.58 5.30 4.68
C GLY A 18 -26.27 5.66 4.01
N ALA A 19 -25.25 5.98 4.80
CA ALA A 19 -23.91 6.15 4.28
C ALA A 19 -23.54 4.84 3.58
N ALA A 20 -23.16 4.92 2.31
CA ALA A 20 -22.68 3.76 1.59
C ALA A 20 -21.48 3.16 2.35
N GLU A 21 -21.45 1.84 2.48
CA GLU A 21 -20.31 1.14 3.08
C GLU A 21 -19.02 1.52 2.33
N PRO A 22 -17.94 1.86 3.05
CA PRO A 22 -16.70 2.29 2.42
C PRO A 22 -16.13 1.16 1.55
N THR A 23 -15.81 1.49 0.30
CA THR A 23 -15.07 0.59 -0.59
C THR A 23 -13.58 0.81 -0.43
N ALA A 24 -12.77 -0.20 -0.78
CA ALA A 24 -11.31 -0.08 -0.78
C ALA A 24 -10.84 1.11 -1.64
N GLN A 25 -11.46 1.29 -2.81
CA GLN A 25 -11.19 2.43 -3.71
C GLN A 25 -11.47 3.77 -3.02
N SER A 26 -12.60 3.90 -2.30
CA SER A 26 -12.93 5.14 -1.60
C SER A 26 -11.97 5.46 -0.45
N LEU A 27 -11.45 4.43 0.25
CA LEU A 27 -10.49 4.58 1.32
C LEU A 27 -9.10 4.97 0.78
N LEU A 28 -8.66 4.31 -0.29
CA LEU A 28 -7.38 4.59 -0.93
C LEU A 28 -7.37 5.95 -1.65
N ALA A 29 -8.49 6.38 -2.24
CA ALA A 29 -8.62 7.73 -2.80
C ALA A 29 -8.44 8.81 -1.73
N GLN A 30 -9.04 8.62 -0.54
CA GLN A 30 -8.81 9.51 0.60
C GLN A 30 -7.37 9.49 1.08
N GLN A 31 -6.73 8.32 1.11
CA GLN A 31 -5.32 8.18 1.48
C GLN A 31 -4.39 8.87 0.47
N ARG A 32 -4.67 8.74 -0.83
CA ARG A 32 -3.96 9.47 -1.89
C ARG A 32 -4.04 10.96 -1.64
N GLU A 33 -5.23 11.51 -1.43
CA GLU A 33 -5.41 12.95 -1.20
C GLU A 33 -4.63 13.44 0.02
N ARG A 34 -4.75 12.73 1.15
CA ARG A 34 -4.06 13.10 2.41
C ARG A 34 -2.53 12.98 2.32
N SER A 35 -2.02 12.08 1.48
CA SER A 35 -0.58 11.83 1.35
C SER A 35 0.11 12.71 0.30
N GLY A 36 -0.62 13.51 -0.47
CA GLY A 36 -0.04 14.41 -1.47
C GLY A 36 -0.86 14.57 -2.76
N GLY A 37 -1.91 13.79 -2.95
CA GLY A 37 -2.84 13.90 -4.07
C GLY A 37 -2.14 13.74 -5.42
N GLU A 38 -2.45 14.63 -6.36
CA GLU A 38 -1.87 14.67 -7.71
C GLU A 38 -0.35 14.86 -7.74
N ARG A 39 0.27 15.35 -6.66
CA ARG A 39 1.73 15.55 -6.62
C ARG A 39 2.50 14.25 -6.84
N TRP A 40 1.93 13.11 -6.46
CA TRP A 40 2.50 11.79 -6.70
C TRP A 40 2.78 11.51 -8.18
N GLU A 41 2.03 12.11 -9.11
CA GLU A 41 2.24 11.94 -10.55
C GLU A 41 3.55 12.56 -11.04
N SER A 42 4.08 13.54 -10.31
CA SER A 42 5.35 14.20 -10.62
C SER A 42 6.57 13.46 -10.05
N VAL A 43 6.38 12.55 -9.08
CA VAL A 43 7.47 11.86 -8.40
C VAL A 43 7.96 10.69 -9.27
N ALA A 44 9.17 10.82 -9.81
CA ALA A 44 9.76 9.79 -10.67
C ALA A 44 10.44 8.66 -9.88
N GLY A 45 11.00 8.99 -8.72
CA GLY A 45 11.79 8.05 -7.95
C GLY A 45 11.85 8.45 -6.48
N LEU A 46 12.14 7.47 -5.65
CA LEU A 46 12.25 7.62 -4.21
C LEU A 46 13.52 6.92 -3.75
N HIS A 47 14.29 7.60 -2.91
CA HIS A 47 15.44 7.02 -2.23
C HIS A 47 15.29 7.26 -0.74
N TRP A 48 15.51 6.22 0.04
CA TRP A 48 15.48 6.31 1.50
C TRP A 48 16.55 5.41 2.11
N GLN A 49 16.89 5.76 3.34
CA GLN A 49 17.85 5.05 4.18
C GLN A 49 17.28 4.99 5.59
N GLY A 50 17.66 3.98 6.35
CA GLY A 50 17.20 3.82 7.72
C GLY A 50 17.93 2.73 8.48
N GLN A 51 17.55 2.55 9.73
CA GLN A 51 17.99 1.45 10.57
C GLN A 51 16.94 0.35 10.56
N ILE A 52 17.38 -0.91 10.48
CA ILE A 52 16.50 -2.07 10.69
C ILE A 52 17.14 -3.01 11.71
N ALA A 53 16.28 -3.76 12.39
CA ALA A 53 16.69 -4.84 13.27
C ALA A 53 15.94 -6.13 12.89
N ALA A 54 16.67 -7.21 12.67
CA ALA A 54 16.12 -8.50 12.27
C ALA A 54 17.02 -9.63 12.78
N GLY A 55 16.42 -10.71 13.31
CA GLY A 55 17.17 -11.88 13.76
C GLY A 55 18.22 -11.60 14.85
N GLY A 56 18.00 -10.58 15.68
CA GLY A 56 18.96 -10.14 16.72
C GLY A 56 20.14 -9.30 16.19
N LEU A 57 20.18 -9.01 14.88
CA LEU A 57 21.14 -8.11 14.26
C LEU A 57 20.48 -6.76 13.98
N ALA A 58 21.28 -5.70 13.94
CA ALA A 58 20.84 -4.36 13.57
C ALA A 58 21.83 -3.74 12.59
N GLY A 59 21.34 -2.78 11.80
CA GLY A 59 22.18 -1.94 10.96
C GLY A 59 21.40 -1.23 9.86
N GLU A 60 22.12 -0.83 8.83
CA GLU A 60 21.62 0.05 7.78
C GLU A 60 20.78 -0.70 6.75
N ILE A 61 19.75 -0.03 6.24
CA ILE A 61 19.04 -0.37 5.02
C ILE A 61 19.01 0.86 4.11
N SER A 62 19.06 0.64 2.81
CA SER A 62 18.80 1.66 1.80
C SER A 62 17.95 1.08 0.70
N ALA A 63 17.05 1.88 0.15
CA ALA A 63 16.34 1.49 -1.05
C ALA A 63 16.25 2.63 -2.06
N THR A 64 16.17 2.24 -3.32
CA THR A 64 15.92 3.10 -4.47
C THR A 64 14.78 2.50 -5.26
N GLU A 65 13.75 3.30 -5.51
CA GLU A 65 12.52 2.90 -6.18
C GLU A 65 12.29 3.83 -7.38
N ASP A 66 12.03 3.26 -8.55
CA ASP A 66 11.51 3.95 -9.72
C ASP A 66 9.99 3.82 -9.72
N LEU A 67 9.32 4.95 -9.47
CA LEU A 67 7.87 4.97 -9.28
C LEU A 67 7.11 4.88 -10.61
N ARG A 68 7.79 5.07 -11.75
CA ARG A 68 7.17 5.00 -13.08
C ARG A 68 7.19 3.58 -13.61
N GLU A 69 8.36 2.96 -13.57
CA GLU A 69 8.61 1.68 -14.22
C GLU A 69 8.65 0.51 -13.23
N GLY A 70 8.68 0.79 -11.92
CA GLY A 70 8.66 -0.25 -10.87
C GLY A 70 9.98 -0.99 -10.70
N ARG A 71 11.08 -0.47 -11.27
CA ARG A 71 12.42 -0.90 -10.89
C ARG A 71 12.66 -0.57 -9.44
N TYR A 72 13.33 -1.45 -8.74
CA TYR A 72 13.69 -1.19 -7.35
C TYR A 72 14.96 -1.93 -6.97
N ARG A 73 15.58 -1.43 -5.92
CA ARG A 73 16.69 -2.09 -5.24
C ARG A 73 16.61 -1.78 -3.76
N THR A 74 16.73 -2.82 -2.95
CA THR A 74 16.94 -2.72 -1.50
C THR A 74 18.27 -3.36 -1.14
N LEU A 75 19.06 -2.67 -0.32
CA LEU A 75 20.35 -3.17 0.20
C LEU A 75 20.36 -3.02 1.71
N TYR A 76 20.91 -4.00 2.42
CA TYR A 76 21.05 -3.96 3.88
C TYR A 76 22.43 -4.44 4.34
N GLN A 77 22.83 -3.93 5.51
CA GLN A 77 24.01 -4.36 6.26
C GLN A 77 23.62 -4.52 7.73
N LEU A 78 23.49 -5.76 8.20
CA LEU A 78 23.09 -6.11 9.57
C LEU A 78 24.25 -6.79 10.28
N GLY A 79 24.98 -6.04 11.10
CA GLY A 79 26.24 -6.50 11.69
C GLY A 79 27.19 -7.03 10.59
N PRO A 80 27.63 -8.31 10.63
CA PRO A 80 28.47 -8.90 9.58
C PRO A 80 27.69 -9.34 8.34
N ALA A 81 26.37 -9.48 8.43
CA ALA A 81 25.53 -9.92 7.32
C ALA A 81 25.23 -8.74 6.38
N ARG A 82 25.26 -8.99 5.07
CA ARG A 82 24.84 -8.03 4.06
C ARG A 82 24.06 -8.75 2.98
N GLY A 83 23.26 -8.00 2.26
CA GLY A 83 22.54 -8.54 1.12
C GLY A 83 21.59 -7.51 0.55
N GLY A 84 20.69 -7.99 -0.29
CA GLY A 84 19.69 -7.16 -0.91
C GLY A 84 18.98 -7.89 -2.02
N ASP A 85 18.06 -7.20 -2.64
CA ASP A 85 17.24 -7.70 -3.74
C ASP A 85 16.77 -6.53 -4.60
N GLY A 86 16.26 -6.86 -5.77
CA GLY A 86 15.75 -5.85 -6.68
C GLY A 86 15.16 -6.42 -7.96
N TRP A 87 14.63 -5.50 -8.76
CA TRP A 87 14.18 -5.70 -10.12
C TRP A 87 14.82 -4.62 -11.00
N ASP A 88 15.57 -5.03 -12.02
CA ASP A 88 16.30 -4.11 -12.90
C ASP A 88 15.50 -3.66 -14.14
N GLY A 89 14.31 -4.22 -14.36
CA GLY A 89 13.50 -4.00 -15.56
C GLY A 89 13.33 -5.26 -16.40
N GLU A 90 14.24 -6.23 -16.25
CA GLU A 90 14.29 -7.46 -17.04
C GLU A 90 14.18 -8.71 -16.15
N GLN A 91 14.91 -8.72 -15.03
CA GLN A 91 14.93 -9.84 -14.11
C GLN A 91 14.99 -9.38 -12.65
N ALA A 92 14.43 -10.20 -11.76
CA ALA A 92 14.65 -10.03 -10.34
C ALA A 92 15.97 -10.68 -9.95
N TRP A 93 16.59 -10.15 -8.92
CA TRP A 93 17.88 -10.60 -8.45
C TRP A 93 17.99 -10.50 -6.94
N THR A 94 18.92 -11.26 -6.38
CA THR A 94 19.29 -11.21 -4.96
C THR A 94 20.81 -11.02 -4.86
N LEU A 95 21.23 -10.13 -3.98
CA LEU A 95 22.61 -9.96 -3.56
C LEU A 95 22.85 -10.80 -2.30
N HIS A 96 23.76 -11.74 -2.40
CA HIS A 96 24.20 -12.58 -1.29
C HIS A 96 25.32 -11.90 -0.49
N SER A 97 25.59 -12.42 0.71
CA SER A 97 26.57 -11.85 1.64
C SER A 97 28.01 -11.87 1.13
N ASP A 98 28.34 -12.83 0.27
CA ASP A 98 29.63 -12.90 -0.42
C ASP A 98 29.77 -11.84 -1.54
N GLY A 99 28.69 -11.17 -1.91
CA GLY A 99 28.63 -10.19 -2.99
C GLY A 99 28.12 -10.75 -4.32
N ALA A 100 27.77 -12.04 -4.39
CA ALA A 100 27.20 -12.64 -5.59
C ALA A 100 25.80 -12.08 -5.86
N VAL A 101 25.53 -11.73 -7.12
CA VAL A 101 24.19 -11.34 -7.59
C VAL A 101 23.61 -12.49 -8.39
N VAL A 102 22.48 -13.02 -7.94
CA VAL A 102 21.86 -14.22 -8.53
C VAL A 102 20.46 -13.89 -9.04
N PRO A 103 20.12 -14.22 -10.30
CA PRO A 103 18.77 -14.01 -10.83
C PRO A 103 17.75 -14.93 -10.17
N ILE A 104 16.53 -14.45 -9.99
CA ILE A 104 15.43 -15.22 -9.42
C ILE A 104 14.48 -15.68 -10.55
N GLY A 105 14.55 -16.96 -10.91
CA GLY A 105 13.84 -17.51 -12.08
C GLY A 105 12.59 -18.38 -11.80
N GLN A 106 12.23 -18.62 -10.54
CA GLN A 106 11.10 -19.51 -10.22
C GLN A 106 9.75 -18.79 -10.36
N ALA A 107 8.70 -19.48 -10.84
CA ALA A 107 7.38 -18.88 -11.10
C ALA A 107 6.77 -18.16 -9.88
N ALA A 108 6.86 -18.75 -8.67
CA ALA A 108 6.39 -18.11 -7.45
C ALA A 108 7.17 -16.83 -7.08
N ALA A 109 8.44 -16.74 -7.50
CA ALA A 109 9.21 -15.53 -7.35
C ALA A 109 8.79 -14.47 -8.37
N LEU A 110 8.48 -14.85 -9.62
CA LEU A 110 7.95 -13.91 -10.61
C LEU A 110 6.66 -13.24 -10.14
N GLN A 111 5.75 -14.00 -9.52
CA GLN A 111 4.52 -13.45 -8.96
C GLN A 111 4.78 -12.45 -7.83
N ARG A 112 5.71 -12.76 -6.92
CA ARG A 112 6.14 -11.80 -5.88
C ARG A 112 6.76 -10.55 -6.48
N ASN A 113 7.61 -10.69 -7.50
CA ASN A 113 8.23 -9.56 -8.18
C ASN A 113 7.18 -8.63 -8.83
N ARG A 114 6.06 -9.17 -9.34
CA ARG A 114 4.95 -8.35 -9.85
C ARG A 114 4.31 -7.53 -8.75
N THR A 115 4.12 -8.11 -7.57
CA THR A 115 3.67 -7.38 -6.38
C THR A 115 4.67 -6.30 -5.98
N ASP A 116 5.97 -6.60 -5.94
CA ASP A 116 6.99 -5.64 -5.53
C ASP A 116 7.13 -4.48 -6.53
N GLN A 117 7.02 -4.75 -7.83
CA GLN A 117 6.94 -3.72 -8.86
C GLN A 117 5.73 -2.82 -8.66
N TRP A 118 4.56 -3.40 -8.37
CA TRP A 118 3.34 -2.64 -8.09
C TRP A 118 3.48 -1.79 -6.81
N MET A 119 4.09 -2.32 -5.75
CA MET A 119 4.39 -1.60 -4.51
C MET A 119 5.38 -0.44 -4.73
N SER A 120 6.41 -0.67 -5.52
CA SER A 120 7.45 0.33 -5.87
C SER A 120 6.86 1.49 -6.65
N ARG A 121 5.86 1.23 -7.51
CA ARG A 121 5.10 2.25 -8.24
C ARG A 121 4.02 2.94 -7.39
N ARG A 122 3.94 2.61 -6.10
CA ARG A 122 2.87 3.07 -5.18
C ARG A 122 1.49 2.79 -5.77
N GLY A 123 1.28 1.61 -6.33
CA GLY A 123 0.06 1.24 -7.03
C GLY A 123 -1.21 1.41 -6.18
N TYR A 124 -1.11 1.25 -4.85
CA TYR A 124 -2.20 1.51 -3.90
C TYR A 124 -2.62 2.99 -3.82
N LEU A 125 -1.80 3.93 -4.29
CA LEU A 125 -2.15 5.35 -4.41
C LEU A 125 -2.53 5.75 -5.85
N ALA A 126 -2.47 4.84 -6.83
CA ALA A 126 -2.87 5.14 -8.19
C ALA A 126 -4.41 5.17 -8.32
N PRO A 127 -4.99 6.04 -9.18
CA PRO A 127 -6.45 6.16 -9.29
C PRO A 127 -7.16 4.86 -9.70
N ASP A 128 -6.52 4.06 -10.56
CA ASP A 128 -7.01 2.78 -11.08
C ASP A 128 -6.33 1.57 -10.40
N LEU A 129 -5.62 1.81 -9.30
CA LEU A 129 -4.78 0.83 -8.61
C LEU A 129 -3.76 0.13 -9.52
N LEU A 130 -3.41 0.73 -10.67
CA LEU A 130 -2.62 0.11 -11.73
C LEU A 130 -3.18 -1.25 -12.16
N GLY A 131 -4.51 -1.38 -12.21
CA GLY A 131 -5.22 -2.60 -12.58
C GLY A 131 -5.33 -3.65 -11.48
N ALA A 132 -4.87 -3.37 -10.25
CA ALA A 132 -5.04 -4.28 -9.14
C ALA A 132 -6.52 -4.43 -8.74
N GLN A 133 -6.90 -5.64 -8.32
CA GLN A 133 -8.23 -5.92 -7.81
C GLN A 133 -8.28 -5.70 -6.30
N ALA A 134 -9.34 -5.10 -5.81
CA ALA A 134 -9.57 -4.94 -4.38
C ALA A 134 -10.61 -5.93 -3.87
N GLY A 135 -10.27 -6.60 -2.77
CA GLY A 135 -11.18 -7.44 -2.01
C GLY A 135 -12.19 -6.62 -1.18
N PRO A 136 -13.12 -7.31 -0.49
CA PRO A 136 -14.09 -6.64 0.38
C PRO A 136 -13.40 -5.94 1.55
N VAL A 137 -14.00 -4.83 1.99
CA VAL A 137 -13.58 -4.13 3.21
C VAL A 137 -14.19 -4.83 4.41
N THR A 138 -13.35 -5.15 5.38
CA THR A 138 -13.71 -5.75 6.66
C THR A 138 -13.18 -4.89 7.79
N GLN A 139 -13.82 -4.95 8.96
CA GLN A 139 -13.30 -4.31 10.16
C GLN A 139 -12.53 -5.32 11.01
N VAL A 140 -11.40 -4.90 11.54
CA VAL A 140 -10.58 -5.70 12.46
C VAL A 140 -10.18 -4.83 13.65
N THR A 141 -10.09 -5.44 14.83
CA THR A 141 -9.57 -4.76 16.02
C THR A 141 -8.11 -5.16 16.22
N VAL A 142 -7.22 -4.18 16.30
CA VAL A 142 -5.78 -4.35 16.54
C VAL A 142 -5.42 -3.42 17.69
N ASP A 143 -4.89 -3.97 18.78
CA ASP A 143 -4.47 -3.22 19.98
C ASP A 143 -5.56 -2.28 20.56
N GLY A 144 -6.83 -2.69 20.46
CA GLY A 144 -7.99 -1.93 20.94
C GLY A 144 -8.51 -0.87 19.96
N GLU A 145 -7.86 -0.69 18.81
CA GLU A 145 -8.29 0.22 17.75
C GLU A 145 -9.00 -0.53 16.62
N VAL A 146 -10.03 0.08 16.04
CA VAL A 146 -10.77 -0.48 14.91
C VAL A 146 -10.15 0.00 13.59
N TRP A 147 -9.72 -0.95 12.77
CA TRP A 147 -9.09 -0.73 11.46
C TRP A 147 -9.97 -1.27 10.33
N GLN A 148 -9.94 -0.60 9.19
CA GLN A 148 -10.45 -1.15 7.93
C GLN A 148 -9.35 -2.00 7.29
N ARG A 149 -9.68 -3.25 6.92
CA ARG A 149 -8.79 -4.19 6.25
C ARG A 149 -9.43 -4.67 4.96
N PHE A 150 -8.64 -4.68 3.90
CA PHE A 150 -8.97 -5.27 2.61
C PHE A 150 -7.68 -5.77 1.98
N THR A 151 -7.82 -6.65 1.00
CA THR A 151 -6.69 -7.20 0.23
C THR A 151 -6.62 -6.54 -1.13
N LEU A 152 -5.41 -6.26 -1.61
CA LEU A 152 -5.16 -5.82 -2.97
C LEU A 152 -4.39 -6.90 -3.72
N THR A 153 -4.85 -7.24 -4.93
CA THR A 153 -4.20 -8.24 -5.78
C THR A 153 -3.74 -7.57 -7.07
N PRO A 154 -2.43 -7.26 -7.22
CA PRO A 154 -1.87 -6.74 -8.45
C PRO A 154 -2.06 -7.70 -9.62
N VAL A 155 -2.06 -7.17 -10.84
CA VAL A 155 -2.09 -7.99 -12.07
C VAL A 155 -0.89 -8.93 -12.07
N ASP A 156 -1.16 -10.23 -12.20
CA ASP A 156 -0.16 -11.31 -12.13
C ASP A 156 0.68 -11.33 -10.84
N GLY A 157 0.23 -10.62 -9.80
CA GLY A 157 0.89 -10.51 -8.51
C GLY A 157 0.32 -11.43 -7.45
N ALA A 158 1.01 -11.50 -6.32
CA ALA A 158 0.51 -12.05 -5.08
C ALA A 158 -0.33 -11.01 -4.31
N PRO A 159 -1.37 -11.43 -3.57
CA PRO A 159 -2.17 -10.54 -2.75
C PRO A 159 -1.36 -9.88 -1.62
N VAL A 160 -1.69 -8.63 -1.29
CA VAL A 160 -1.16 -7.86 -0.15
C VAL A 160 -2.27 -7.33 0.76
#